data_AF-A0A661JW40-F1
#
_entry.id   AF-A0A661JW40-F1
#
_cell.length_a   1.000
_cell.length_b   1.000
_cell.length_c   1.000
_cell.angle_alpha   90.00
_cell.angle_beta   90.00
_cell.angle_gamma   90.00
#
_symmetry.space_group_name_H-M   'P 1'
#
loop_
_entity.id
_entity.type
_entity.pdbx_description
1 polymer ?
#
loop_
_entity_poly.entity_id
_entity_poly.type
_entity_poly.pdbx_seq_one_letter_code
_entity_poly.pdbx_strand_id
1 'polypeptide(L)'
;MVDNYARLVASVFYDALTRHQNTREGPYVPGFYSVTCHVAFGQRTGALPSGRLAGEPFASSLGAANGRDRLGPTALLNSVARIDSKFAPNGYALNLRFDKRVLKGERGKGILKGLVKGFFSSGGMEMQFNVLDPEVLEDAMRNPGKYPGLVVRVSGYLAYFDDLPDAAKKEIVDRTRLEA
;
A
#
# COMPACT_ATOMS: atom_id res chain seq x y z
N MET A 1 1.99 6.63 -20.18
CA MET A 1 3.34 6.12 -20.49
C MET A 1 3.97 5.37 -19.31
N VAL A 2 3.89 5.84 -18.05
CA VAL A 2 4.49 5.14 -16.90
C VAL A 2 3.73 3.87 -16.44
N ASP A 3 2.39 3.90 -16.39
CA ASP A 3 1.59 2.75 -15.96
C ASP A 3 1.74 1.53 -16.87
N ASN A 4 2.09 1.75 -18.14
CA ASN A 4 2.36 0.69 -19.10
C ASN A 4 3.62 -0.10 -18.71
N TYR A 5 4.64 0.56 -18.13
CA TYR A 5 5.82 -0.12 -17.60
C TYR A 5 5.47 -0.94 -16.35
N ALA A 6 4.64 -0.39 -15.45
CA ALA A 6 4.17 -1.16 -14.29
C ALA A 6 3.40 -2.42 -14.73
N ARG A 7 2.52 -2.28 -15.72
CA ARG A 7 1.81 -3.41 -16.34
C ARG A 7 2.76 -4.42 -17.00
N LEU A 8 3.77 -3.95 -17.71
CA LEU A 8 4.78 -4.81 -18.35
C LEU A 8 5.58 -5.60 -17.32
N VAL A 9 6.02 -4.97 -16.24
CA VAL A 9 6.75 -5.66 -15.16
C VAL A 9 5.85 -6.71 -14.49
N ALA A 10 4.57 -6.39 -14.26
CA ALA A 10 3.61 -7.34 -13.72
C ALA A 10 3.42 -8.55 -14.65
N SER A 11 3.33 -8.35 -15.97
CA SER A 11 3.20 -9.44 -16.93
C SER A 11 4.47 -10.29 -17.02
N VAL A 12 5.66 -9.67 -16.99
CA VAL A 12 6.94 -10.41 -16.98
C VAL A 12 7.04 -11.30 -15.74
N PHE A 13 6.66 -10.80 -14.56
CA PHE A 13 6.65 -11.61 -13.34
C PHE A 13 5.63 -12.76 -13.42
N TYR A 14 4.44 -12.48 -13.96
CA TYR A 14 3.42 -13.49 -14.19
C TYR A 14 3.90 -14.60 -15.13
N ASP A 15 4.45 -14.23 -16.30
CA ASP A 15 4.93 -15.17 -17.31
C ASP A 15 6.11 -16.00 -16.80
N ALA A 16 6.97 -15.43 -15.95
CA ALA A 16 8.06 -16.16 -15.34
C ALA A 16 7.56 -17.21 -14.33
N LEU A 17 6.64 -16.82 -13.45
CA LEU A 17 6.20 -17.68 -12.35
C LEU A 17 5.28 -18.82 -12.82
N THR A 18 4.36 -18.53 -13.75
CA THR A 18 3.32 -19.46 -14.22
C THR A 18 3.85 -20.62 -15.08
N ARG A 19 5.14 -20.62 -15.43
CA ARG A 19 5.83 -21.74 -16.10
C ARG A 19 6.15 -22.89 -15.14
N HIS A 20 5.99 -22.68 -13.84
CA HIS A 20 6.38 -23.64 -12.82
C HIS A 20 5.17 -24.33 -12.17
N GLN A 21 5.38 -25.56 -11.70
CA GLN A 21 4.43 -26.34 -10.92
C GLN A 21 5.06 -26.77 -9.59
N ASN A 22 4.25 -26.83 -8.54
CA ASN A 22 4.70 -27.29 -7.23
C ASN A 22 4.65 -28.83 -7.13
N THR A 23 5.13 -29.39 -6.02
CA THR A 23 5.19 -30.85 -5.79
C THR A 23 3.84 -31.56 -5.68
N ARG A 24 2.73 -30.80 -5.66
CA ARG A 24 1.34 -31.30 -5.69
C ARG A 24 0.70 -31.10 -7.07
N GLU A 25 1.51 -30.87 -8.11
CA GLU A 25 1.09 -30.68 -9.51
C GLU A 25 0.23 -29.41 -9.76
N GLY A 26 0.11 -28.53 -8.76
CA GLY A 26 -0.58 -27.25 -8.90
C GLY A 26 0.30 -26.16 -9.52
N PRO A 27 -0.26 -25.23 -10.33
CA PRO A 27 0.50 -24.14 -10.91
C PRO A 27 0.95 -23.14 -9.82
N TYR A 28 2.08 -22.48 -10.03
CA TYR A 28 2.41 -21.29 -9.25
C TYR A 28 1.58 -20.10 -9.72
N VAL A 29 1.11 -19.31 -8.75
CA VAL A 29 0.23 -18.16 -8.97
C VAL A 29 0.84 -16.90 -8.33
N PRO A 30 1.06 -15.81 -9.09
CA PRO A 30 1.68 -14.61 -8.55
C PRO A 30 0.70 -13.77 -7.73
N GLY A 31 1.23 -13.05 -6.74
CA GLY A 31 0.52 -12.04 -5.98
C GLY A 31 1.43 -10.86 -5.65
N PHE A 32 0.83 -9.68 -5.42
CA PHE A 32 1.56 -8.43 -5.19
C PHE A 32 1.19 -7.83 -3.84
N TYR A 33 1.85 -8.31 -2.79
CA TYR A 33 1.72 -7.77 -1.44
C TYR A 33 3.04 -7.94 -0.70
N SER A 34 3.46 -6.92 0.04
CA SER A 34 4.80 -6.90 0.65
C SER A 34 4.83 -7.34 2.10
N VAL A 35 3.69 -7.35 2.81
CA VAL A 35 3.66 -7.39 4.28
C VAL A 35 4.66 -6.35 4.81
N THR A 36 5.69 -6.75 5.54
CA THR A 36 6.75 -5.84 6.04
C THR A 36 8.06 -5.98 5.25
N CYS A 37 8.11 -6.86 4.25
CA CYS A 37 9.33 -7.16 3.49
C CYS A 37 9.81 -6.00 2.60
N HIS A 38 8.93 -5.05 2.22
CA HIS A 38 9.33 -3.88 1.41
C HIS A 38 10.39 -3.01 2.12
N VAL A 39 10.39 -2.99 3.45
CA VAL A 39 11.41 -2.32 4.25
C VAL A 39 12.71 -3.12 4.26
N ALA A 40 12.65 -4.40 4.65
CA ALA A 40 13.83 -5.25 4.77
C ALA A 40 14.57 -5.44 3.44
N PHE A 41 13.83 -5.57 2.33
CA PHE A 41 14.43 -5.68 1.00
C PHE A 41 14.96 -4.33 0.52
N GLY A 42 14.28 -3.23 0.84
CA GLY A 42 14.75 -1.87 0.53
C GLY A 42 16.09 -1.56 1.18
N GLN A 43 16.26 -1.92 2.45
CA GLN A 43 17.51 -1.79 3.22
C GLN A 43 18.70 -2.52 2.58
N ARG A 44 18.43 -3.64 1.88
CA ARG A 44 19.44 -4.47 1.21
C ARG A 44 19.65 -4.13 -0.26
N THR A 45 18.98 -3.09 -0.77
CA THR A 45 19.02 -2.70 -2.19
C THR A 45 19.66 -1.33 -2.36
N GLY A 46 20.63 -1.23 -3.27
CA GLY A 46 21.26 0.03 -3.70
C GLY A 46 20.30 1.00 -4.40
N ALA A 47 20.78 2.22 -4.69
CA ALA A 47 19.94 3.24 -5.34
C ALA A 47 19.34 2.76 -6.68
N LEU A 48 18.13 3.22 -7.01
CA LEU A 48 17.42 2.82 -8.23
C LEU A 48 17.19 4.00 -9.20
N PRO A 49 17.06 3.74 -10.52
CA PRO A 49 16.77 4.76 -11.53
C PRO A 49 15.47 5.56 -11.30
N SER A 50 14.56 5.08 -10.46
CA SER A 50 13.37 5.82 -10.04
C SER A 50 13.66 7.03 -9.14
N GLY A 51 14.93 7.22 -8.75
CA GLY A 51 15.36 8.22 -7.77
C GLY A 51 15.21 7.77 -6.32
N ARG A 52 14.90 6.49 -6.07
CA ARG A 52 14.96 5.89 -4.73
C ARG A 52 16.42 5.76 -4.29
N LEU A 53 16.76 6.29 -3.11
CA LEU A 53 18.12 6.23 -2.57
C LEU A 53 18.44 4.83 -2.01
N ALA A 54 19.72 4.50 -1.86
CA ALA A 54 20.14 3.23 -1.29
C ALA A 54 19.57 3.05 0.13
N GLY A 55 19.04 1.87 0.43
CA GLY A 55 18.48 1.55 1.76
C GLY A 55 17.05 2.04 2.04
N GLU A 56 16.47 2.92 1.22
CA GLU A 56 15.06 3.36 1.39
C GLU A 56 14.06 2.20 1.20
N PRO A 57 12.89 2.20 1.85
CA PRO A 57 11.87 1.20 1.60
C PRO A 57 11.38 1.17 0.15
N PHE A 58 10.98 0.00 -0.34
CA PHE A 58 10.18 -0.11 -1.56
C PHE A 58 8.75 0.40 -1.36
N ALA A 59 7.99 0.49 -2.45
CA ALA A 59 6.54 0.67 -2.38
C ALA A 59 5.91 -0.46 -1.56
N SER A 60 4.91 -0.09 -0.75
CA SER A 60 4.18 -1.02 0.12
C SER A 60 3.07 -1.69 -0.69
N SER A 61 3.35 -2.92 -1.14
CA SER A 61 2.48 -3.71 -2.04
C SER A 61 2.29 -3.04 -3.42
N LEU A 62 1.12 -3.20 -4.05
CA LEU A 62 0.82 -2.64 -5.36
C LEU A 62 0.31 -1.20 -5.19
N GLY A 63 1.13 -0.22 -5.56
CA GLY A 63 0.82 1.19 -5.42
C GLY A 63 1.97 2.08 -5.91
N ALA A 64 1.84 3.39 -5.73
CA ALA A 64 2.94 4.31 -5.98
C ALA A 64 4.04 4.15 -4.91
N ALA A 65 5.28 4.47 -5.28
CA ALA A 65 6.33 4.67 -4.30
C ALA A 65 5.98 5.88 -3.41
N ASN A 66 6.43 5.85 -2.15
CA ASN A 66 6.08 6.86 -1.15
C ASN A 66 6.33 8.29 -1.68
N GLY A 67 5.30 9.14 -1.62
CA GLY A 67 5.36 10.55 -2.01
C GLY A 67 5.39 10.82 -3.52
N ARG A 68 5.09 9.81 -4.35
CA ARG A 68 5.02 9.94 -5.82
C ARG A 68 3.59 10.05 -6.36
N ASP A 69 2.60 9.70 -5.55
CA ASP A 69 1.16 9.80 -5.79
C ASP A 69 0.61 11.20 -5.50
N ARG A 70 1.08 12.21 -6.26
CA ARG A 70 0.81 13.65 -6.01
C ARG A 70 -0.44 14.23 -6.68
N LEU A 71 -1.25 13.38 -7.28
CA LEU A 71 -2.45 13.76 -8.06
C LEU A 71 -3.73 13.32 -7.36
N GLY A 72 -3.63 12.96 -6.08
CA GLY A 72 -4.75 12.50 -5.26
C GLY A 72 -5.17 11.05 -5.49
N PRO A 73 -6.10 10.55 -4.66
CA PRO A 73 -6.45 9.14 -4.57
C PRO A 73 -7.11 8.59 -5.83
N THR A 74 -7.92 9.39 -6.54
CA THR A 74 -8.56 8.95 -7.79
C THR A 74 -7.53 8.67 -8.89
N ALA A 75 -6.49 9.52 -9.02
CA ALA A 75 -5.44 9.31 -10.01
C ALA A 75 -4.61 8.05 -9.70
N LEU A 76 -4.29 7.83 -8.42
CA LEU A 76 -3.61 6.62 -7.97
C LEU A 76 -4.45 5.37 -8.29
N LEU A 77 -5.74 5.38 -7.94
CA LEU A 77 -6.65 4.26 -8.20
C LEU A 77 -6.77 3.95 -9.70
N ASN A 78 -6.88 4.99 -10.53
CA ASN A 78 -6.89 4.84 -11.98
C ASN A 78 -5.59 4.24 -12.52
N SER A 79 -4.45 4.60 -11.92
CA SER A 79 -3.13 4.07 -12.32
C SER A 79 -3.01 2.58 -11.97
N VAL A 80 -3.40 2.19 -10.75
CA VAL A 80 -3.37 0.80 -10.29
C VAL A 80 -4.36 -0.07 -11.07
N ALA A 81 -5.56 0.45 -11.38
CA ALA A 81 -6.56 -0.27 -12.16
C ALA A 81 -6.12 -0.62 -13.60
N ARG A 82 -5.05 0.00 -14.13
CA ARG A 82 -4.46 -0.40 -15.42
C ARG A 82 -3.68 -1.72 -15.37
N ILE A 83 -3.32 -2.16 -14.17
CA ILE A 83 -2.69 -3.46 -13.96
C ILE A 83 -3.81 -4.50 -13.93
N ASP A 84 -3.81 -5.36 -14.95
CA ASP A 84 -4.82 -6.41 -15.10
C ASP A 84 -4.75 -7.38 -13.92
N SER A 85 -5.88 -7.55 -13.23
CA SER A 85 -5.99 -8.44 -12.07
C SER A 85 -5.69 -9.90 -12.43
N LYS A 86 -5.76 -10.29 -13.71
CA LYS A 86 -5.31 -11.61 -14.18
C LYS A 86 -3.84 -11.88 -13.91
N PHE A 87 -3.02 -10.84 -13.78
CA PHE A 87 -1.59 -10.99 -13.46
C PHE A 87 -1.36 -11.25 -11.95
N ALA A 88 -2.42 -11.19 -11.13
CA ALA A 88 -2.36 -11.35 -9.67
C ALA A 88 -3.41 -12.35 -9.15
N PRO A 89 -3.48 -13.60 -9.65
CA PRO A 89 -4.45 -14.59 -9.18
C PRO A 89 -4.33 -14.96 -7.71
N ASN A 90 -3.16 -14.74 -7.08
CA ASN A 90 -2.96 -14.88 -5.63
C ASN A 90 -3.25 -13.58 -4.86
N GLY A 91 -3.87 -12.59 -5.51
CA GLY A 91 -4.23 -11.32 -4.88
C GLY A 91 -3.15 -10.24 -5.01
N TYR A 92 -3.57 -8.99 -4.83
CA TYR A 92 -2.69 -7.88 -4.53
C TYR A 92 -3.23 -7.08 -3.36
N ALA A 93 -2.40 -6.21 -2.78
CA ALA A 93 -2.86 -5.25 -1.78
C ALA A 93 -2.57 -3.80 -2.23
N LEU A 94 -3.54 -2.90 -2.13
CA LEU A 94 -3.36 -1.46 -2.35
C LEU A 94 -3.60 -0.69 -1.04
N ASN A 95 -2.55 -0.06 -0.54
CA ASN A 95 -2.59 0.74 0.69
C ASN A 95 -2.91 2.21 0.39
N LEU A 96 -4.07 2.68 0.84
CA LEU A 96 -4.45 4.08 0.83
C LEU A 96 -4.40 4.69 2.24
N ARG A 97 -4.29 6.01 2.29
CA ARG A 97 -4.30 6.78 3.53
C ARG A 97 -5.16 8.01 3.34
N PHE A 98 -5.90 8.34 4.38
CA PHE A 98 -6.73 9.54 4.41
C PHE A 98 -6.56 10.23 5.76
N ASP A 99 -6.49 11.56 5.69
CA ASP A 99 -6.62 12.38 6.89
C ASP A 99 -8.06 12.32 7.40
N LYS A 100 -8.20 12.14 8.71
CA LYS A 100 -9.51 12.08 9.39
C LYS A 100 -10.40 13.29 9.09
N ARG A 101 -9.81 14.48 8.88
CA ARG A 101 -10.52 15.72 8.56
C ARG A 101 -11.21 15.64 7.19
N VAL A 102 -10.58 15.00 6.22
CA VAL A 102 -11.12 14.83 4.85
C VAL A 102 -12.35 13.92 4.84
N LEU A 103 -12.37 12.92 5.71
CA LEU A 103 -13.43 11.90 5.73
C LEU A 103 -14.49 12.11 6.81
N LYS A 104 -14.54 13.30 7.43
CA LYS A 104 -15.51 13.61 8.47
C LYS A 104 -16.93 13.80 7.89
N GLY A 105 -17.92 13.21 8.55
CA GLY A 105 -19.35 13.38 8.24
C GLY A 105 -19.83 12.69 6.96
N GLU A 106 -21.05 13.00 6.53
CA GLU A 106 -21.71 12.33 5.39
C GLU A 106 -20.98 12.58 4.06
N ARG A 107 -20.38 13.77 3.89
CA ARG A 107 -19.55 14.07 2.71
C ARG A 107 -18.35 13.13 2.61
N GLY A 108 -17.65 12.90 3.72
CA GLY A 108 -16.52 11.98 3.78
C GLY A 108 -16.90 10.54 3.43
N LYS A 109 -18.03 10.05 3.98
CA LYS A 109 -18.59 8.75 3.60
C LYS A 109 -18.90 8.66 2.11
N GLY A 110 -19.48 9.71 1.53
CA GLY A 110 -19.76 9.82 0.10
C GLY A 110 -18.49 9.71 -0.76
N ILE A 111 -17.41 10.38 -0.35
CA ILE A 111 -16.11 10.31 -1.02
C ILE A 111 -15.55 8.88 -1.01
N LEU A 112 -15.50 8.24 0.16
CA LEU A 112 -15.03 6.85 0.25
C LEU A 112 -15.86 5.90 -0.60
N LYS A 113 -17.19 6.02 -0.54
CA LYS A 113 -18.11 5.22 -1.37
C LYS A 113 -17.82 5.40 -2.86
N GLY A 114 -17.58 6.63 -3.30
CA GLY A 114 -17.23 6.94 -4.69
C GLY A 114 -15.91 6.31 -5.12
N LEU A 115 -14.86 6.45 -4.30
CA LEU A 115 -13.54 5.88 -4.58
C LEU A 115 -13.59 4.35 -4.65
N VAL A 116 -14.24 3.71 -3.67
CA VAL A 116 -14.40 2.25 -3.60
C VAL A 116 -15.17 1.74 -4.83
N LYS A 117 -16.32 2.33 -5.12
CA LYS A 117 -17.15 1.91 -6.27
C LYS A 117 -16.39 2.10 -7.59
N GLY A 118 -15.75 3.26 -7.78
CA GLY A 118 -15.01 3.58 -9.00
C GLY A 118 -13.81 2.67 -9.24
N PHE A 119 -13.06 2.34 -8.19
CA PHE A 119 -11.91 1.44 -8.30
C PHE A 119 -12.32 0.03 -8.69
N PHE A 120 -13.28 -0.55 -7.98
CA PHE A 120 -13.75 -1.91 -8.27
C PHE A 120 -14.46 -2.01 -9.61
N SER A 121 -15.23 -0.99 -10.02
CA SER A 121 -15.83 -0.96 -11.36
C SER A 121 -14.80 -0.82 -12.49
N SER A 122 -13.59 -0.37 -12.18
CA SER A 122 -12.49 -0.22 -13.14
C SER A 122 -11.57 -1.46 -13.20
N GLY A 123 -11.95 -2.57 -12.54
CA GLY A 123 -11.18 -3.82 -12.54
C GLY A 123 -10.19 -3.97 -11.38
N GLY A 124 -10.20 -3.05 -10.41
CA GLY A 124 -9.46 -3.23 -9.16
C GLY A 124 -9.91 -4.47 -8.39
N MET A 125 -9.00 -5.10 -7.64
CA MET A 125 -9.22 -6.34 -6.90
C MET A 125 -9.29 -6.13 -5.38
N GLU A 126 -8.38 -5.34 -4.80
CA GLU A 126 -8.32 -5.08 -3.36
C GLU A 126 -7.87 -3.65 -3.10
N MET A 127 -8.45 -3.03 -2.08
CA MET A 127 -7.92 -1.81 -1.49
C MET A 127 -8.16 -1.81 0.02
N GLN A 128 -7.20 -1.28 0.75
CA GLN A 128 -7.28 -1.06 2.19
C GLN A 128 -6.88 0.37 2.50
N PHE A 129 -7.56 0.99 3.46
CA PHE A 129 -7.29 2.37 3.83
C PHE A 129 -7.13 2.56 5.33
N ASN A 130 -6.22 3.45 5.67
CA ASN A 130 -6.06 4.01 7.00
C ASN A 130 -6.73 5.38 7.05
N VAL A 131 -7.54 5.62 8.07
CA VAL A 131 -8.06 6.96 8.38
C VAL A 131 -7.40 7.40 9.67
N LEU A 132 -6.33 8.18 9.53
CA LEU A 132 -5.44 8.50 10.64
C LEU A 132 -5.45 9.99 10.92
N ASP A 133 -5.10 10.31 12.16
CA ASP A 133 -4.90 11.67 12.63
C ASP A 133 -3.40 11.80 12.97
N PRO A 134 -2.62 12.58 12.19
CA PRO A 134 -1.18 12.70 12.39
C PRO A 134 -0.84 13.15 13.82
N GLU A 135 -1.64 14.05 14.39
CA GLU A 135 -1.42 14.60 15.73
C GLU A 135 -1.59 13.51 16.79
N VAL A 136 -2.60 12.64 16.64
CA VAL A 136 -2.83 11.50 17.54
C VAL A 136 -1.70 10.48 17.45
N LEU A 137 -1.20 10.17 16.25
CA LEU A 137 -0.10 9.21 16.09
C LEU A 137 1.21 9.72 16.72
N GLU A 138 1.50 11.02 16.56
CA GLU A 138 2.66 11.63 17.20
C GLU A 138 2.55 11.67 18.71
N ASP A 139 1.35 11.93 19.22
CA ASP A 139 1.12 11.93 20.65
C ASP A 139 1.18 10.50 21.24
N ALA A 140 0.71 9.50 20.50
CA ALA A 140 0.86 8.09 20.84
C ALA A 140 2.33 7.63 20.84
N MET A 141 3.14 8.14 19.90
CA MET A 141 4.60 7.92 19.90
C MET A 141 5.27 8.51 21.15
N ARG A 142 4.89 9.73 21.55
CA ARG A 142 5.47 10.41 22.70
C ARG A 142 5.00 9.85 24.03
N ASN A 143 3.79 9.29 24.09
CA ASN A 143 3.15 8.81 25.31
C ASN A 143 2.62 7.38 25.13
N PRO A 144 3.49 6.34 25.16
CA PRO A 144 3.06 4.95 25.07
C PRO A 144 2.01 4.61 26.15
N GLY A 145 0.95 3.89 25.79
CA GLY A 145 -0.15 3.52 26.69
C GLY A 145 -1.29 4.54 26.79
N LYS A 146 -1.13 5.77 26.26
CA LYS A 146 -2.19 6.79 26.29
C LYS A 146 -3.39 6.43 25.41
N TYR A 147 -3.18 5.65 24.36
CA TYR A 147 -4.20 5.28 23.38
C TYR A 147 -4.31 3.75 23.22
N PRO A 148 -4.75 3.01 24.25
CA PRO A 148 -4.75 1.54 24.23
C PRO A 148 -5.63 0.92 23.14
N GLY A 149 -6.63 1.66 22.64
CA GLY A 149 -7.52 1.25 21.55
C GLY A 149 -7.10 1.74 20.16
N LEU A 150 -5.94 2.39 20.02
CA LEU A 150 -5.47 2.91 18.73
C LEU A 150 -5.01 1.76 17.84
N VAL A 151 -5.87 1.36 16.90
CA VAL A 151 -5.57 0.34 15.90
C VAL A 151 -5.17 1.01 14.59
N VAL A 152 -4.09 0.51 13.98
CA VAL A 152 -3.60 0.98 12.68
C VAL A 152 -3.55 -0.17 11.68
N ARG A 153 -3.83 0.13 10.40
CA ARG A 153 -3.64 -0.81 9.30
C ARG A 153 -2.16 -0.81 8.90
N VAL A 154 -1.50 -1.95 9.03
CA VAL A 154 -0.20 -2.22 8.43
C VAL A 154 -0.45 -2.83 7.04
N SER A 155 0.58 -3.27 6.33
CA SER A 155 0.44 -3.94 5.04
C SER A 155 -0.28 -5.30 5.16
N GLY A 156 -1.62 -5.29 5.14
CA GLY A 156 -2.45 -6.50 5.09
C GLY A 156 -2.97 -7.01 6.44
N TYR A 157 -2.70 -6.33 7.56
CA TYR A 157 -3.23 -6.68 8.88
C TYR A 157 -3.45 -5.45 9.75
N LEU A 158 -4.24 -5.61 10.82
CA LEU A 158 -4.48 -4.60 11.85
C LEU A 158 -3.65 -4.93 13.09
N ALA A 159 -3.10 -3.92 13.74
CA ALA A 159 -2.39 -4.06 15.01
C ALA A 159 -2.67 -2.86 15.91
N TYR A 160 -2.58 -3.08 17.23
CA TYR A 160 -2.52 -1.97 18.17
C TYR A 160 -1.23 -1.20 17.96
N PHE A 161 -1.32 0.12 17.93
CA PHE A 161 -0.19 0.98 17.63
C PHE A 161 0.94 0.77 18.64
N ASP A 162 0.62 0.63 19.93
CA ASP A 162 1.61 0.44 20.99
C ASP A 162 2.40 -0.86 20.87
N ASP A 163 1.78 -1.92 20.34
CA ASP A 163 2.40 -3.24 20.14
C ASP A 163 3.41 -3.26 18.99
N LEU A 164 3.46 -2.21 18.16
CA LEU A 164 4.37 -2.14 17.04
C LEU A 164 5.79 -1.76 17.47
N PRO A 165 6.84 -2.32 16.83
CA PRO A 165 8.21 -1.82 16.99
C PRO A 165 8.33 -0.35 16.54
N ASP A 166 9.22 0.41 17.18
CA ASP A 166 9.39 1.85 16.92
C ASP A 166 9.68 2.17 15.45
N ALA A 167 10.43 1.31 14.76
CA ALA A 167 10.69 1.47 13.33
C ALA A 167 9.39 1.41 12.48
N ALA A 168 8.47 0.50 12.81
CA ALA A 168 7.18 0.39 12.14
C ALA A 168 6.26 1.56 12.50
N LYS A 169 6.22 1.97 13.77
CA LYS A 169 5.48 3.16 14.21
C LYS A 169 5.96 4.40 13.46
N LYS A 170 7.28 4.60 13.37
CA LYS A 170 7.89 5.71 12.63
C LYS A 170 7.55 5.69 11.15
N GLU A 171 7.61 4.53 10.49
CA GLU A 171 7.19 4.39 9.09
C GLU A 171 5.73 4.82 8.90
N ILE A 172 4.83 4.41 9.80
CA ILE A 172 3.42 4.78 9.75
C ILE A 172 3.25 6.29 9.92
N VAL A 173 3.92 6.91 10.89
CA VAL A 173 3.88 8.37 11.13
C VAL A 173 4.46 9.15 9.96
N ASP A 174 5.66 8.82 9.49
CA ASP A 174 6.34 9.50 8.39
C ASP A 174 5.49 9.46 7.12
N ARG A 175 4.93 8.29 6.78
CA ARG A 175 4.02 8.13 5.63
C ARG A 175 2.67 8.84 5.83
N THR A 176 2.30 9.22 7.06
CA THR A 176 1.09 10.01 7.33
C THR A 176 1.35 11.51 7.16
N ARG A 177 2.61 11.94 7.34
CA ARG A 177 3.04 13.34 7.13
C ARG A 177 3.30 13.68 5.65
N LEU A 178 3.55 12.68 4.80
CA LEU A 178 3.64 12.90 3.36
C LEU A 178 2.24 13.25 2.83
N GLU A 179 1.99 14.55 2.62
CA GLU A 179 0.80 15.02 1.90
C GLU A 179 0.83 14.43 0.49
N ALA A 180 -0.24 13.72 0.12
CA ALA A 180 -0.50 13.24 -1.23
C ALA A 180 -1.07 14.36 -2.11
#